data_AF-A0A3P4B3X4-F1
#
_entry.id   AF-A0A3P4B3X4-F1
#
_cell.length_a   1.000
_cell.length_b   1.000
_cell.length_c   1.000
_cell.angle_alpha   90.00
_cell.angle_beta   90.00
_cell.angle_gamma   90.00
#
_symmetry.space_group_name_H-M   'P 1'
#
loop_
_entity.id
_entity.type
_entity.pdbx_description
1 polymer ?
#
loop_
_entity_poly.entity_id
_entity_poly.type
_entity_poly.pdbx_seq_one_letter_code
_entity_poly.pdbx_strand_id
1 'polypeptide(L)'
;MRILPALIIAAAATATFGSAAQAADKCAYVPRERWIPIDQAIRKAEELGYDVREAEPDDGCWEIEGFDKNGAKIKLYIHPTTGEVVPPSAWLPRPPRTRSR
;
A
#
# COMPACT_ATOMS: atom_id res chain seq x y z
N MET A 1 -15.15 -0.80 69.23
CA MET A 1 -15.08 -0.31 67.84
C MET A 1 -13.97 -1.10 67.15
N ARG A 2 -14.17 -2.12 66.29
CA ARG A 2 -14.82 -2.10 64.95
C ARG A 2 -14.39 -0.82 64.22
N ILE A 3 -13.61 -0.81 63.14
CA ILE A 3 -13.72 -1.59 61.88
C ILE A 3 -12.35 -1.55 61.15
N LEU A 4 -11.90 -2.64 60.53
CA LEU A 4 -10.75 -2.67 59.59
C LEU A 4 -11.13 -1.99 58.27
N PRO A 5 -10.30 -1.10 57.67
CA PRO A 5 -10.62 -0.51 56.38
C PRO A 5 -10.38 -1.53 55.27
N ALA A 6 -11.42 -1.69 54.46
CA ALA A 6 -11.56 -2.63 53.38
C ALA A 6 -10.45 -2.51 52.33
N LEU A 7 -10.01 -3.68 51.88
CA LEU A 7 -9.20 -3.93 50.70
C LEU A 7 -9.90 -3.34 49.46
N ILE A 8 -9.44 -2.21 48.94
CA ILE A 8 -9.88 -1.73 47.61
C ILE A 8 -8.94 -2.32 46.57
N ILE A 9 -9.45 -3.34 45.89
CA ILE A 9 -8.83 -3.93 44.69
C ILE A 9 -8.94 -2.89 43.58
N ALA A 10 -7.84 -2.19 43.29
CA ALA A 10 -7.77 -1.32 42.13
C ALA A 10 -7.72 -2.20 40.86
N ALA A 11 -8.85 -2.29 40.16
CA ALA A 11 -8.93 -2.91 38.84
C ALA A 11 -8.11 -2.09 37.84
N ALA A 12 -6.88 -2.54 37.57
CA ALA A 12 -6.08 -2.00 36.47
C ALA A 12 -6.72 -2.44 35.15
N ALA A 13 -7.41 -1.52 34.48
CA ALA A 13 -7.92 -1.70 33.14
C ALA A 13 -6.77 -2.03 32.19
N THR A 14 -6.68 -3.27 31.73
CA THR A 14 -5.75 -3.66 30.68
C THR A 14 -6.19 -3.00 29.38
N ALA A 15 -5.55 -1.89 29.02
CA ALA A 15 -5.66 -1.32 27.69
C ALA A 15 -5.09 -2.31 26.68
N THR A 16 -5.96 -3.05 25.99
CA THR A 16 -5.55 -3.84 24.83
C THR A 16 -5.21 -2.89 23.71
N PHE A 17 -3.91 -2.70 23.45
CA PHE A 17 -3.43 -2.04 22.24
C PHE A 17 -3.84 -2.91 21.04
N GLY A 18 -4.88 -2.49 20.33
CA GLY A 18 -5.22 -3.06 19.03
C GLY A 18 -4.09 -2.73 18.05
N SER A 19 -3.43 -3.76 17.52
CA SER A 19 -2.50 -3.57 16.41
C SER A 19 -3.32 -3.21 15.18
N ALA A 20 -3.26 -1.95 14.74
CA ALA A 20 -3.77 -1.56 13.45
C ALA A 20 -2.93 -2.30 12.39
N ALA A 21 -3.55 -3.22 11.66
CA ALA A 21 -2.94 -3.77 10.46
C ALA A 21 -2.83 -2.62 9.45
N GLN A 22 -1.65 -2.01 9.31
CA GLN A 22 -1.38 -1.14 8.18
C GLN A 22 -1.41 -2.00 6.92
N ALA A 23 -2.30 -1.66 5.98
CA ALA A 23 -2.19 -2.16 4.62
C ALA A 23 -0.80 -1.78 4.11
N ALA A 24 -0.09 -2.74 3.51
CA ALA A 24 1.24 -2.49 2.98
C ALA A 24 1.11 -1.84 1.60
N ASP A 25 1.73 -0.67 1.43
CA ASP A 25 1.88 -0.01 0.13
C ASP A 25 2.52 -0.98 -0.89
N LYS A 26 2.08 -0.87 -2.15
CA LYS A 26 2.59 -1.68 -3.28
C LYS A 26 4.02 -1.28 -3.64
N CYS A 27 4.36 -0.01 -3.50
CA CYS A 27 5.72 0.51 -3.60
C CYS A 27 6.25 0.93 -2.22
N ALA A 28 7.57 0.94 -2.07
CA ALA A 28 8.19 1.50 -0.88
C ALA A 28 7.90 3.01 -0.77
N TYR A 29 7.73 3.51 0.46
CA TYR A 29 7.55 4.94 0.69
C TYR A 29 8.74 5.75 0.17
N VAL A 30 8.43 6.72 -0.69
CA VAL A 30 9.38 7.70 -1.22
C VAL A 30 8.73 9.09 -1.10
N PRO A 31 9.40 10.11 -0.52
CA PRO A 31 8.92 11.50 -0.52
C PRO A 31 8.63 12.00 -1.93
N ARG A 32 7.54 12.77 -2.09
CA ARG A 32 6.98 13.12 -3.41
C ARG A 32 7.96 13.89 -4.30
N GLU A 33 8.90 14.60 -3.70
CA GLU A 33 9.94 15.39 -4.38
C GLU A 33 10.96 14.50 -5.12
N ARG A 34 11.05 13.21 -4.77
CA ARG A 34 11.93 12.23 -5.44
C ARG A 34 11.20 11.40 -6.49
N TRP A 35 9.95 11.74 -6.79
CA TRP A 35 9.18 11.04 -7.80
C TRP A 35 9.53 11.57 -9.19
N ILE A 36 9.55 10.67 -10.17
CA ILE A 36 9.56 11.06 -11.57
C ILE A 36 8.29 11.87 -11.88
N PRO A 37 8.37 12.86 -12.80
CA PRO A 37 7.18 13.55 -13.28
C PRO A 37 6.14 12.57 -13.84
N ILE A 38 4.86 12.89 -13.66
CA ILE A 38 3.75 12.05 -14.15
C ILE A 38 3.87 11.74 -15.65
N ASP A 39 4.25 12.72 -16.47
CA ASP A 39 4.43 12.52 -17.91
C ASP A 39 5.51 11.46 -18.22
N GLN A 40 6.52 11.30 -17.36
CA GLN A 40 7.52 10.25 -17.52
C GLN A 40 6.94 8.86 -17.21
N ALA A 41 6.05 8.75 -16.22
CA ALA A 41 5.34 7.50 -15.94
C ALA A 41 4.38 7.14 -17.09
N ILE A 42 3.64 8.12 -17.62
CA ILE A 42 2.74 7.94 -18.78
C ILE A 42 3.53 7.45 -19.99
N ARG A 43 4.61 8.15 -20.39
CA ARG A 43 5.44 7.74 -21.53
C ARG A 43 5.97 6.32 -21.40
N LYS A 44 6.39 5.91 -20.21
CA LYS A 44 6.85 4.53 -19.97
C LYS A 44 5.74 3.51 -20.19
N ALA A 45 4.50 3.80 -19.78
CA ALA A 45 3.37 2.91 -20.05
C ALA A 45 3.02 2.86 -21.54
N GLU A 46 3.06 3.99 -22.24
CA GLU A 46 2.85 4.06 -23.70
C GLU A 46 3.94 3.28 -24.47
N GLU A 47 5.21 3.37 -24.05
CA GLU A 47 6.34 2.61 -24.61
C GLU A 47 6.15 1.08 -24.44
N LEU A 48 5.39 0.65 -23.43
CA LEU A 48 5.01 -0.75 -23.24
C LEU A 48 3.80 -1.18 -24.10
N GLY A 49 3.23 -0.25 -24.88
CA GLY A 49 2.11 -0.49 -25.79
C GLY A 49 0.74 -0.37 -25.14
N TYR A 50 0.63 0.33 -24.00
CA TYR A 50 -0.64 0.62 -23.35
C TYR A 50 -1.22 1.96 -23.80
N ASP A 51 -2.54 1.99 -23.98
CA ASP A 51 -3.32 3.20 -24.19
C ASP A 51 -3.73 3.77 -22.82
N VAL A 52 -2.96 4.76 -22.35
CA VAL A 52 -3.12 5.36 -21.02
C VAL A 52 -4.37 6.24 -20.97
N ARG A 53 -5.19 6.04 -19.94
CA ARG A 53 -6.40 6.83 -19.68
C ARG A 53 -6.29 7.68 -18.43
N GLU A 54 -5.61 7.16 -17.42
CA GLU A 54 -5.40 7.85 -16.16
C GLU A 54 -4.04 7.48 -15.58
N ALA A 55 -3.43 8.44 -14.89
CA ALA A 55 -2.21 8.25 -14.14
C ALA A 55 -2.31 9.02 -12.82
N GLU A 56 -2.13 8.33 -11.69
CA GLU A 56 -2.29 8.96 -10.38
C GLU A 56 -1.36 8.39 -9.30
N PRO A 57 -1.13 9.10 -8.18
CA PRO A 57 -0.49 8.54 -7.00
C PRO A 57 -1.38 7.49 -6.32
N ASP A 58 -0.93 6.24 -6.19
CA ASP A 58 -1.60 5.23 -5.36
C ASP A 58 -0.60 4.27 -4.72
N ASP A 59 -0.81 3.90 -3.46
CA ASP A 59 -0.02 2.91 -2.72
C ASP A 59 1.51 3.05 -2.88
N GLY A 60 1.98 4.31 -2.82
CA GLY A 60 3.39 4.66 -2.97
C GLY A 60 3.94 4.56 -4.41
N CYS A 61 3.11 4.28 -5.40
CA CYS A 61 3.43 4.14 -6.82
C CYS A 61 2.75 5.22 -7.69
N TRP A 62 3.18 5.31 -8.95
CA TRP A 62 2.32 5.82 -10.02
C TRP A 62 1.42 4.66 -10.48
N GLU A 63 0.12 4.77 -10.29
CA GLU A 63 -0.87 3.89 -10.89
C GLU A 63 -1.22 4.39 -12.29
N ILE A 64 -1.24 3.50 -13.27
CA ILE A 64 -1.63 3.76 -14.64
C ILE A 64 -2.84 2.87 -14.97
N GLU A 65 -3.96 3.49 -15.30
CA GLU A 65 -5.13 2.79 -15.83
C GLU A 65 -5.25 3.05 -17.34
N GLY A 66 -5.67 2.03 -18.08
CA GLY A 66 -5.78 2.14 -19.53
C GLY A 66 -6.20 0.85 -20.21
N PHE A 67 -5.76 0.67 -21.44
CA PHE A 67 -6.04 -0.53 -22.23
C PHE A 67 -4.77 -1.13 -22.83
N ASP A 68 -4.73 -2.45 -22.98
CA ASP A 68 -3.72 -3.13 -23.78
C ASP A 68 -4.05 -3.07 -25.27
N LYS A 69 -3.13 -3.58 -26.10
CA LYS A 69 -3.30 -3.67 -27.56
C LYS A 69 -4.53 -4.45 -28.03
N ASN A 70 -5.12 -5.28 -27.16
CA ASN A 70 -6.31 -6.07 -27.45
C ASN A 70 -7.60 -5.38 -26.96
N GLY A 71 -7.49 -4.17 -26.38
CA GLY A 71 -8.60 -3.44 -25.78
C GLY A 71 -9.00 -3.95 -24.39
N ALA A 72 -8.18 -4.77 -23.73
CA ALA A 72 -8.42 -5.21 -22.36
C ALA A 72 -7.99 -4.13 -21.37
N LYS A 73 -8.81 -3.86 -20.35
CA LYS A 73 -8.47 -2.90 -19.29
C LYS A 73 -7.24 -3.37 -18.51
N ILE A 74 -6.34 -2.45 -18.22
CA ILE A 74 -5.15 -2.69 -17.40
C ILE A 74 -5.09 -1.71 -16.24
N LYS A 75 -4.42 -2.16 -15.17
CA LYS A 75 -3.93 -1.33 -14.08
C LYS A 75 -2.47 -1.73 -13.84
N LEU A 76 -1.57 -0.76 -13.96
CA LEU A 76 -0.12 -0.96 -13.91
C LEU A 76 0.47 -0.04 -12.84
N TYR A 77 1.33 -0.56 -11.98
CA TYR A 77 2.05 0.25 -11.00
C TYR A 77 3.49 0.48 -11.45
N ILE A 78 3.91 1.74 -11.43
CA ILE A 78 5.26 2.18 -11.79
C ILE A 78 5.95 2.73 -10.54
N HIS A 79 7.15 2.24 -10.26
CA HIS A 79 7.94 2.67 -9.11
C HIS A 79 8.28 4.17 -9.23
N PRO A 80 8.04 4.98 -8.19
CA PRO A 80 8.08 6.43 -8.30
C PRO A 80 9.45 7.02 -8.63
N THR A 81 10.55 6.39 -8.21
CA THR A 81 11.91 6.88 -8.48
C THR A 81 12.57 6.24 -9.70
N THR A 82 12.54 4.91 -9.82
CA THR A 82 13.17 4.20 -10.96
C THR A 82 12.31 4.23 -12.22
N GLY A 83 10.99 4.40 -12.06
CA GLY A 83 10.01 4.23 -13.12
C GLY A 83 9.95 2.80 -13.67
N GLU A 84 10.39 1.80 -12.90
CA GLU A 84 10.25 0.40 -13.29
C GLU A 84 8.82 -0.08 -13.03
N VAL A 85 8.33 -0.98 -13.87
CA VAL A 85 7.06 -1.66 -13.62
C VAL A 85 7.21 -2.54 -12.39
N VAL A 86 6.31 -2.35 -11.43
CA VAL A 86 6.21 -3.19 -10.23
C VAL A 86 5.66 -4.55 -10.66
N PRO A 87 6.21 -5.69 -10.20
CA PRO A 87 5.70 -7.00 -10.60
C PRO A 87 4.33 -7.31 -9.97
N PRO A 88 3.47 -8.12 -10.62
CA PRO A 88 2.14 -8.45 -10.11
C PRO A 88 2.07 -9.03 -8.70
N SER A 89 3.11 -9.75 -8.27
CA SER A 89 3.21 -10.30 -6.91
C SER A 89 3.26 -9.23 -5.81
N ALA A 90 3.59 -7.99 -6.16
CA ALA A 90 3.57 -6.85 -5.25
C ALA A 90 2.23 -6.09 -5.26
N TRP A 91 1.31 -6.41 -6.18
CA TRP A 91 -0.02 -5.78 -6.26
C TRP A 91 -1.09 -6.56 -5.50
N LEU A 92 -0.92 -7.87 -5.36
CA LEU A 92 -1.83 -8.71 -4.59
C LEU A 92 -1.64 -8.42 -3.09
N PRO A 93 -2.72 -8.40 -2.30
CA PRO A 93 -2.58 -8.42 -0.85
C PRO A 93 -1.74 -9.65 -0.51
N ARG A 94 -0.55 -9.44 0.07
CA ARG A 94 0.25 -10.59 0.51
C ARG A 94 -0.65 -11.43 1.41
N PRO A 95 -0.75 -12.76 1.20
CA PRO A 95 -1.46 -13.59 2.14
C PRO A 95 -0.88 -13.32 3.53
N PRO A 96 -1.71 -13.29 4.59
CA PRO A 96 -1.20 -13.13 5.94
C PRO A 96 -0.07 -14.14 6.13
N ARG A 97 1.03 -13.72 6.78
CA ARG A 97 2.14 -14.60 7.13
C ARG A 97 1.71 -15.58 8.23
N THR A 98 0.71 -16.40 7.96
CA THR A 98 0.29 -17.56 8.73
C THR A 98 0.13 -18.64 7.67
N ARG A 99 1.08 -19.56 7.55
CA ARG A 99 1.15 -20.74 8.42
C ARG A 99 2.53 -21.36 8.27
N SER A 100 3.47 -21.00 9.16
CA SER A 100 4.52 -21.94 9.53
C SER A 100 3.80 -23.11 10.18
N ARG A 101 3.82 -24.27 9.51
CA ARG A 101 3.53 -25.55 10.15
C ARG A 101 4.57 -25.81 11.23
#